data_AF-A0A9D5M5S1-F1
#
_entry.id   AF-A0A9D5M5S1-F1
#
_cell.length_a   1.000
_cell.length_b   1.000
_cell.length_c   1.000
_cell.angle_alpha   90.00
_cell.angle_beta   90.00
_cell.angle_gamma   90.00
#
_symmetry.space_group_name_H-M   'P 1'
#
loop_
_entity.id
_entity.type
_entity.pdbx_description
1 polymer ?
#
loop_
_entity_poly.entity_id
_entity_poly.type
_entity_poly.pdbx_seq_one_letter_code
_entity_poly.pdbx_strand_id
1 'polypeptide(L)'
;YGKSYNCDRIGMVALYHETSEVITGDLPTPIKYFNPEIKNAFKDLEKGAEDKLLNTLPESLRDVYQELVRPSQEEYTIMKYADKISAYIKCVEELKAGNKEFAKAEKTIKKEIENFNSEEVNYFMKNFFPSFKKTLDELEL
;
A
#
# COMPACT_ATOMS: atom_id res chain seq x y z
N TYR A 1 -18.20 -12.62 1.96
CA TYR A 1 -18.32 -11.64 3.05
C TYR A 1 -19.46 -10.63 2.89
N GLY A 2 -20.33 -10.74 1.86
CA GLY A 2 -21.51 -9.85 1.72
C GLY A 2 -21.20 -8.37 1.42
N LYS A 3 -19.92 -8.03 1.19
CA LYS A 3 -19.47 -6.68 0.82
C LYS A 3 -19.50 -6.51 -0.70
N SER A 4 -19.78 -5.30 -1.16
CA SER A 4 -19.87 -4.96 -2.58
C SER A 4 -18.78 -3.95 -2.96
N TYR A 5 -17.56 -4.44 -3.12
CA TYR A 5 -16.44 -3.62 -3.58
C TYR A 5 -16.41 -3.51 -5.11
N ASN A 6 -16.05 -2.32 -5.63
CA ASN A 6 -15.70 -2.18 -7.03
C ASN A 6 -14.21 -2.54 -7.22
N CYS A 7 -13.94 -3.79 -7.57
CA CYS A 7 -12.57 -4.30 -7.69
C CYS A 7 -11.74 -3.59 -8.77
N ASP A 8 -12.35 -3.30 -9.92
CA ASP A 8 -11.66 -2.61 -11.03
C ASP A 8 -11.17 -1.23 -10.57
N ARG A 9 -12.05 -0.53 -9.87
CA ARG A 9 -11.78 0.79 -9.34
C ARG A 9 -10.71 0.76 -8.25
N ILE A 10 -10.77 -0.18 -7.30
CA ILE A 10 -9.73 -0.37 -6.27
C ILE A 10 -8.38 -0.72 -6.91
N GLY A 11 -8.38 -1.56 -7.95
CA GLY A 11 -7.18 -1.89 -8.71
C GLY A 11 -6.55 -0.63 -9.34
N MET A 12 -7.37 0.23 -9.95
CA MET A 12 -6.91 1.50 -10.49
C MET A 12 -6.39 2.44 -9.39
N VAL A 13 -7.07 2.53 -8.24
CA VAL A 13 -6.57 3.31 -7.09
C VAL A 13 -5.20 2.79 -6.63
N ALA A 14 -5.01 1.47 -6.54
CA ALA A 14 -3.73 0.87 -6.19
C ALA A 14 -2.63 1.19 -7.22
N LEU A 15 -2.95 1.28 -8.51
CA LEU A 15 -1.98 1.68 -9.53
C LEU A 15 -1.50 3.13 -9.36
N TYR A 16 -2.34 4.03 -8.84
CA TYR A 16 -2.03 5.45 -8.71
C TYR A 16 -1.65 5.89 -7.28
N HIS A 17 -1.69 5.00 -6.28
CA HIS A 17 -1.59 5.39 -4.87
C HIS A 17 -0.26 6.05 -4.46
N GLU A 18 0.84 5.81 -5.18
CA GLU A 18 2.17 6.40 -4.94
C GLU A 18 2.52 7.50 -5.96
N THR A 19 1.57 7.98 -6.76
CA THR A 19 1.87 8.94 -7.86
C THR A 19 2.50 10.24 -7.32
N SER A 20 2.13 10.69 -6.12
CA SER A 20 2.72 11.87 -5.48
C SER A 20 4.22 11.72 -5.21
N GLU A 21 4.72 10.49 -5.07
CA GLU A 21 6.14 10.20 -4.79
C GLU A 21 7.06 10.52 -5.97
N VAL A 22 6.52 10.69 -7.18
CA VAL A 22 7.27 11.23 -8.33
C VAL A 22 7.81 12.63 -8.04
N ILE A 23 7.12 13.40 -7.20
CA ILE A 23 7.52 14.77 -6.81
C ILE A 23 8.17 14.77 -5.43
N THR A 24 7.60 14.07 -4.46
CA THR A 24 8.10 14.12 -3.07
C THR A 24 9.32 13.24 -2.84
N GLY A 25 9.55 12.26 -3.71
CA GLY A 25 10.38 11.09 -3.41
C GLY A 25 9.70 10.15 -2.42
N ASP A 26 10.12 8.89 -2.42
CA ASP A 26 9.77 7.97 -1.32
C ASP A 26 10.50 8.41 -0.05
N LEU A 27 9.79 8.32 1.07
CA LEU A 27 10.31 8.65 2.39
C LEU A 27 10.10 7.45 3.31
N PRO A 28 11.14 6.96 3.99
CA PRO A 28 10.99 5.81 4.87
C PRO A 28 9.91 6.04 5.92
N THR A 29 9.08 5.02 6.16
CA THR A 29 7.97 5.05 7.14
C THR A 29 8.40 5.60 8.52
N PRO A 30 9.57 5.23 9.10
CA PRO A 30 9.99 5.79 10.40
C PRO A 30 10.16 7.31 10.40
N ILE A 31 10.50 7.91 9.26
CA ILE A 31 10.62 9.37 9.11
C ILE A 31 9.23 9.98 8.91
N LYS A 32 8.38 9.39 8.03
CA LYS A 32 6.99 9.86 7.77
C LYS A 32 6.18 9.98 9.07
N TYR A 33 6.45 9.14 10.08
CA TYR A 33 5.71 9.08 11.34
C TYR A 33 6.54 9.43 12.59
N PHE A 34 7.67 10.13 12.43
CA PHE A 34 8.58 10.43 13.55
C PHE A 34 7.89 11.20 14.69
N ASN A 35 7.10 12.23 14.34
CA ASN A 35 6.26 12.96 15.28
C ASN A 35 5.02 13.55 14.56
N PRO A 36 4.02 14.07 15.30
CA PRO A 36 2.82 14.63 14.69
C PRO A 36 3.07 15.82 13.74
N GLU A 37 4.07 16.66 14.03
CA GLU A 37 4.39 17.83 13.21
C GLU A 37 4.94 17.42 11.84
N ILE A 38 5.92 16.51 11.81
CA ILE A 38 6.50 15.97 10.59
C ILE A 38 5.45 15.21 9.79
N LYS A 39 4.60 14.42 10.47
CA LYS A 39 3.50 13.70 9.81
C LYS A 39 2.55 14.66 9.10
N ASN A 40 2.18 15.77 9.74
CA ASN A 40 1.27 16.75 9.15
C ASN A 40 1.95 17.51 8.00
N ALA A 41 3.20 17.95 8.20
CA ALA A 41 3.97 18.60 7.15
C ALA A 41 4.13 17.71 5.91
N PHE A 42 4.31 16.40 6.11
CA PHE A 42 4.42 15.45 5.01
C PHE A 42 3.08 15.28 4.28
N LYS A 43 1.95 15.23 4.99
CA LYS A 43 0.63 15.21 4.35
C LYS A 43 0.35 16.46 3.52
N ASP A 44 0.76 17.63 4.01
CA ASP A 44 0.62 18.88 3.26
C ASP A 44 1.50 18.87 2.00
N LEU A 45 2.71 18.31 2.10
CA LEU A 45 3.60 18.10 0.96
C LEU A 45 3.01 17.13 -0.08
N GLU A 46 2.51 15.96 0.36
CA GLU A 46 1.83 14.99 -0.51
C GLU A 46 0.65 15.64 -1.24
N LYS A 47 -0.20 16.37 -0.51
CA LYS A 47 -1.34 17.08 -1.10
C LYS A 47 -0.90 18.10 -2.16
N GLY A 48 0.16 18.86 -1.88
CA GLY A 48 0.71 19.81 -2.85
C GLY A 48 1.28 19.13 -4.09
N ALA A 49 1.91 17.95 -3.93
CA ALA A 49 2.39 17.13 -5.03
C ALA A 49 1.23 16.58 -5.88
N GLU A 50 0.17 16.05 -5.25
CA GLU A 50 -1.04 15.61 -5.92
C GLU A 50 -1.68 16.74 -6.73
N ASP A 51 -1.87 17.92 -6.12
CA ASP A 51 -2.44 19.09 -6.79
C ASP A 51 -1.59 19.48 -8.00
N LYS A 52 -0.27 19.47 -7.86
CA LYS A 52 0.64 19.78 -8.96
C LYS A 52 0.52 18.76 -10.10
N LEU A 53 0.45 17.46 -9.79
CA LEU A 53 0.28 16.40 -10.78
C LEU A 53 -1.05 16.53 -11.52
N LEU A 54 -2.15 16.69 -10.79
CA LEU A 54 -3.48 16.85 -11.40
C LEU A 54 -3.56 18.09 -12.29
N ASN A 55 -2.92 19.18 -11.91
CA ASN A 55 -2.88 20.40 -12.72
C ASN A 55 -2.04 20.27 -14.01
N THR A 56 -1.18 19.27 -14.12
CA THR A 56 -0.45 18.98 -15.37
C THR A 56 -1.31 18.30 -16.43
N LEU A 57 -2.46 17.73 -16.03
CA LEU A 57 -3.36 17.04 -16.95
C LEU A 57 -4.22 18.02 -17.76
N PRO A 58 -4.61 17.64 -19.00
CA PRO A 58 -5.69 18.31 -19.73
C PRO A 58 -6.97 18.38 -18.89
N GLU A 59 -7.69 19.49 -18.98
CA GLU A 59 -8.88 19.76 -18.15
C GLU A 59 -9.91 18.63 -18.20
N SER A 60 -10.16 18.07 -19.38
CA SER A 60 -11.10 16.96 -19.60
C SER A 60 -10.74 15.65 -18.86
N LEU A 61 -9.50 15.50 -18.40
CA LEU A 61 -9.02 14.30 -17.71
C LEU A 61 -8.87 14.50 -16.20
N ARG A 62 -8.88 15.75 -15.71
CA ARG A 62 -8.56 16.05 -14.31
C ARG A 62 -9.49 15.33 -13.35
N ASP A 63 -10.79 15.38 -13.59
CA ASP A 63 -11.78 14.78 -12.69
C ASP A 63 -11.61 13.26 -12.59
N VAL A 64 -11.37 12.58 -13.73
CA VAL A 64 -11.17 11.13 -13.79
C VAL A 64 -9.96 10.70 -12.96
N TYR A 65 -8.85 11.42 -13.06
CA TYR A 65 -7.63 11.12 -12.31
C TYR A 65 -7.67 11.60 -10.86
N GLN A 66 -8.40 12.69 -10.59
CA GLN A 66 -8.57 13.21 -9.24
C GLN A 66 -9.19 12.16 -8.34
N GLU A 67 -10.22 11.45 -8.81
CA GLU A 67 -10.83 10.37 -8.04
C GLU A 67 -9.83 9.23 -7.79
N LEU A 68 -8.89 8.95 -8.70
CA LEU A 68 -7.87 7.90 -8.50
C LEU A 68 -6.80 8.28 -7.49
N VAL A 69 -6.36 9.54 -7.52
CA VAL A 69 -5.36 10.09 -6.61
C VAL A 69 -5.96 10.35 -5.22
N ARG A 70 -7.25 10.70 -5.16
CA ARG A 70 -8.01 11.00 -3.95
C ARG A 70 -9.23 10.08 -3.85
N PRO A 71 -9.01 8.78 -3.60
CA PRO A 71 -10.08 7.79 -3.55
C PRO A 71 -10.99 7.98 -2.35
N SER A 72 -12.14 7.31 -2.38
CA SER A 72 -13.01 7.20 -1.21
C SER A 72 -12.30 6.48 -0.06
N GLN A 73 -12.79 6.68 1.17
CA GLN A 73 -12.22 6.02 2.35
C GLN A 73 -12.26 4.49 2.24
N GLU A 74 -13.29 3.92 1.61
CA GLU A 74 -13.41 2.46 1.43
C GLU A 74 -12.33 1.92 0.48
N GLU A 75 -12.20 2.52 -0.70
CA GLU A 75 -11.18 2.15 -1.69
C GLU A 75 -9.77 2.35 -1.12
N TYR A 76 -9.53 3.49 -0.45
CA TYR A 76 -8.27 3.77 0.21
C TYR A 76 -7.92 2.72 1.25
N THR A 77 -8.89 2.27 2.06
CA THR A 77 -8.66 1.29 3.12
C THR A 77 -8.24 -0.07 2.54
N ILE A 78 -8.94 -0.55 1.52
CA ILE A 78 -8.58 -1.82 0.86
C ILE A 78 -7.22 -1.71 0.16
N MET A 79 -6.95 -0.61 -0.52
CA MET A 79 -5.63 -0.34 -1.11
C MET A 79 -4.53 -0.35 -0.04
N LYS A 80 -4.74 0.29 1.12
CA LYS A 80 -3.75 0.30 2.22
C LYS A 80 -3.51 -1.09 2.81
N TYR A 81 -4.51 -1.96 2.83
CA TYR A 81 -4.30 -3.35 3.22
C TYR A 81 -3.43 -4.08 2.21
N ALA A 82 -3.69 -3.90 0.91
CA ALA A 82 -2.90 -4.51 -0.15
C ALA A 82 -1.43 -4.02 -0.13
N ASP A 83 -1.21 -2.71 0.00
CA ASP A 83 0.11 -2.09 0.15
C ASP A 83 0.89 -2.70 1.33
N LYS A 84 0.24 -2.83 2.50
CA LYS A 84 0.87 -3.42 3.69
C LYS A 84 1.20 -4.90 3.52
N ILE A 85 0.32 -5.66 2.85
CA ILE A 85 0.59 -7.07 2.51
C ILE A 85 1.76 -7.17 1.55
N SER A 86 1.85 -6.30 0.53
CA SER A 86 2.96 -6.24 -0.42
C SER A 86 4.29 -5.97 0.31
N ALA A 87 4.32 -4.98 1.20
CA ALA A 87 5.49 -4.69 2.03
C ALA A 87 5.90 -5.89 2.91
N TYR A 88 4.93 -6.64 3.44
CA TYR A 88 5.20 -7.84 4.22
C TYR A 88 5.77 -8.99 3.37
N ILE A 89 5.23 -9.20 2.16
CA ILE A 89 5.77 -10.19 1.20
C ILE A 89 7.23 -9.85 0.89
N LYS A 90 7.53 -8.58 0.59
CA LYS A 90 8.90 -8.12 0.35
C LYS A 90 9.82 -8.43 1.53
N CYS A 91 9.38 -8.19 2.76
CA CYS A 91 10.17 -8.54 3.95
C CYS A 91 10.47 -10.04 4.04
N VAL A 92 9.50 -10.90 3.73
CA VAL A 92 9.68 -12.36 3.73
C VAL A 92 10.66 -12.80 2.64
N GLU A 93 10.56 -12.24 1.43
CA GLU A 93 11.47 -12.53 0.33
C GLU A 93 12.92 -12.14 0.67
N GLU A 94 13.13 -10.95 1.24
CA GLU A 94 14.45 -10.49 1.69
C GLU A 94 15.04 -11.39 2.77
N LEU A 95 14.23 -11.81 3.74
CA LEU A 95 14.68 -12.75 4.78
C LEU A 95 15.06 -14.11 4.20
N LYS A 96 14.32 -14.61 3.21
CA LYS A 96 14.66 -15.84 2.48
C LYS A 96 15.96 -15.70 1.70
N ALA A 97 16.22 -14.52 1.14
CA ALA A 97 17.49 -14.20 0.48
C ALA A 97 18.65 -14.00 1.48
N GLY A 98 18.41 -14.11 2.78
CA GLY A 98 19.43 -13.99 3.84
C GLY A 98 19.62 -12.57 4.35
N ASN A 99 18.85 -11.59 3.87
CA ASN A 99 18.91 -10.21 4.31
C ASN A 99 18.16 -10.01 5.64
N LYS A 100 18.92 -10.05 6.75
CA LYS A 100 18.37 -9.95 8.10
C LYS A 100 17.95 -8.54 8.52
N GLU A 101 18.26 -7.50 7.73
CA GLU A 101 17.84 -6.13 8.03
C GLU A 101 16.31 -5.98 8.06
N PHE A 102 15.61 -6.82 7.30
CA PHE A 102 14.15 -6.85 7.23
C PHE A 102 13.47 -7.55 8.42
N ALA A 103 14.22 -8.20 9.33
CA ALA A 103 13.63 -9.00 10.41
C ALA A 103 12.78 -8.18 11.39
N LYS A 104 13.14 -6.90 11.61
CA LYS A 104 12.34 -6.00 12.47
C LYS A 104 11.09 -5.52 11.73
N ALA A 105 11.23 -5.15 10.46
CA ALA A 105 10.14 -4.68 9.63
C ALA A 105 9.07 -5.78 9.45
N GLU A 106 9.49 -7.02 9.17
CA GLU A 106 8.62 -8.20 9.06
C GLU A 106 7.70 -8.34 10.28
N LYS A 107 8.28 -8.32 11.49
CA LYS A 107 7.52 -8.47 12.74
C LYS A 107 6.55 -7.30 12.97
N THR A 108 6.99 -6.08 12.70
CA THR A 108 6.15 -4.88 12.88
C THR A 108 4.97 -4.90 11.91
N ILE A 109 5.23 -5.13 10.62
CA ILE A 109 4.18 -5.13 9.59
C ILE A 109 3.23 -6.31 9.80
N LYS A 110 3.73 -7.50 10.17
CA LYS A 110 2.87 -8.64 10.50
C LYS A 110 1.87 -8.29 11.59
N LYS A 111 2.33 -7.63 12.66
CA LYS A 111 1.46 -7.19 13.76
C LYS A 111 0.45 -6.15 13.29
N GLU A 112 0.82 -5.24 12.38
CA GLU A 112 -0.14 -4.30 11.78
C GLU A 112 -1.24 -5.05 11.00
N ILE A 113 -0.86 -6.01 10.16
CA ILE A 113 -1.79 -6.82 9.36
C ILE A 113 -2.76 -7.61 10.25
N GLU A 114 -2.26 -8.24 11.31
CA GLU A 114 -3.08 -8.98 12.29
C GLU A 114 -4.12 -8.08 12.99
N ASN A 115 -3.87 -6.77 13.07
CA ASN A 115 -4.77 -5.79 13.69
C ASN A 115 -5.77 -5.14 12.71
N PHE A 116 -5.73 -5.46 11.41
CA PHE A 116 -6.67 -4.87 10.46
C PHE A 116 -8.13 -5.29 10.70
N ASN A 117 -8.38 -6.39 11.43
CA ASN A 117 -9.72 -6.90 11.72
C ASN A 117 -10.58 -7.09 10.46
N SER A 118 -9.97 -7.58 9.38
CA SER A 118 -10.59 -7.61 8.04
C SER A 118 -10.67 -9.05 7.50
N GLU A 119 -11.86 -9.48 7.08
CA GLU A 119 -12.12 -10.88 6.71
C GLU A 119 -11.39 -11.32 5.44
N GLU A 120 -11.28 -10.41 4.48
CA GLU A 120 -10.59 -10.58 3.19
C GLU A 120 -9.08 -10.63 3.39
N VAL A 121 -8.53 -9.75 4.26
CA VAL A 121 -7.12 -9.82 4.69
C VAL A 121 -6.86 -11.16 5.37
N ASN A 122 -7.68 -11.56 6.33
CA ASN A 122 -7.54 -12.83 7.03
C ASN A 122 -7.60 -14.02 6.05
N TYR A 123 -8.49 -13.95 5.06
CA TYR A 123 -8.57 -14.97 4.01
C TYR A 123 -7.29 -15.01 3.18
N PHE A 124 -6.77 -13.87 2.74
CA PHE A 124 -5.53 -13.81 1.97
C PHE A 124 -4.35 -14.37 2.76
N MET A 125 -4.19 -13.93 4.01
CA MET A 125 -3.12 -14.36 4.90
C MET A 125 -3.18 -15.86 5.22
N LYS A 126 -4.38 -16.44 5.27
CA LYS A 126 -4.57 -17.87 5.51
C LYS A 126 -4.35 -18.72 4.27
N ASN A 127 -4.88 -18.31 3.12
CA ASN A 127 -5.01 -19.18 1.95
C ASN A 127 -3.97 -18.91 0.85
N PHE A 128 -3.52 -17.66 0.68
CA PHE A 128 -2.59 -17.28 -0.39
C PHE A 128 -1.20 -16.95 0.12
N PHE A 129 -1.10 -16.28 1.26
CA PHE A 129 0.20 -15.85 1.81
C PHE A 129 1.22 -16.98 2.03
N PRO A 130 0.86 -18.20 2.49
CA PRO A 130 1.83 -19.27 2.69
C PRO A 130 2.66 -19.60 1.43
N SER A 131 2.11 -19.38 0.23
CA SER A 131 2.81 -19.63 -1.03
C SER A 131 4.02 -18.71 -1.24
N PHE A 132 4.00 -17.48 -0.72
CA PHE A 132 5.15 -16.56 -0.83
C PHE A 132 6.38 -17.02 -0.01
N LYS A 133 6.17 -17.92 0.96
CA LYS A 133 7.27 -18.51 1.72
C LYS A 133 7.98 -19.63 0.98
N LYS A 134 7.35 -20.18 -0.06
CA LYS A 134 7.87 -21.30 -0.85
C LYS A 134 8.90 -20.83 -1.88
N THR A 135 9.79 -21.72 -2.27
CA THR A 135 10.64 -21.65 -3.46
C THR A 135 9.83 -22.01 -4.71
N LEU A 136 10.38 -21.76 -5.90
CA LEU A 136 9.72 -22.13 -7.15
C LEU A 136 9.44 -23.64 -7.23
N ASP A 137 10.38 -24.46 -6.77
CA ASP A 137 10.24 -25.93 -6.76
C ASP A 137 9.16 -26.41 -5.77
N GLU A 138 8.87 -25.65 -4.71
CA GLU A 138 7.83 -25.98 -3.73
C GLU A 138 6.42 -25.53 -4.16
N LEU A 139 6.29 -24.80 -5.27
CA LEU A 139 5.04 -24.28 -5.83
C LEU A 139 4.31 -25.30 -6.75
N GLU A 140 4.64 -26.59 -6.68
CA GLU A 140 3.99 -27.63 -7.49
C GLU A 140 2.44 -27.50 -7.46
N LEU A 141 1.85 -27.51 -8.66
CA LEU A 141 0.41 -27.42 -8.96
C LEU A 141 -0.28 -28.77 -8.77
#